data_AF-A0A6C0JY72-F1
#
_entry.id   AF-A0A6C0JY72-F1
#
_cell.length_a   1.000
_cell.length_b   1.000
_cell.length_c   1.000
_cell.angle_alpha   90.00
_cell.angle_beta   90.00
_cell.angle_gamma   90.00
#
_symmetry.space_group_name_H-M   'P 1'
#
loop_
_entity.id
_entity.type
_entity.pdbx_description
1 polymer ?
#
loop_
_entity_poly.entity_id
_entity_poly.type
_entity_poly.pdbx_seq_one_letter_code
_entity_poly.pdbx_strand_id
1 'polypeptide(L)'
;MSWTVYQCLEREIANRQMSENDKIDILDAYKACIDTLETLYACIRALERCGLPEEDPEYKKLKDTWSKANDAHDIARDNFDAIDRRLVR
;
A
#
# COMPACT_ATOMS: atom_id res chain seq x y z
N MET A 1 -2.92 2.99 8.37
CA MET A 1 -2.82 1.70 9.08
C MET A 1 -1.59 1.79 9.95
N SER A 2 -1.68 1.43 11.23
CA SER A 2 -0.75 1.90 12.26
C SER A 2 0.72 1.50 12.00
N TRP A 3 1.64 2.44 12.25
CA TRP A 3 3.11 2.31 12.37
C TRP A 3 3.58 1.00 13.03
N THR A 4 2.74 0.41 13.88
CA THR A 4 2.93 -0.89 14.53
C THR A 4 3.17 -2.06 13.58
N VAL A 5 2.52 -2.11 12.40
CA VAL A 5 2.68 -3.27 11.50
C VAL A 5 4.04 -3.22 10.79
N TYR A 6 4.49 -2.03 10.39
CA TYR A 6 5.84 -1.81 9.85
C TYR A 6 6.93 -2.22 10.85
N GLN A 7 6.80 -1.80 12.11
CA GLN A 7 7.73 -2.18 13.16
C GLN A 7 7.74 -3.69 13.46
N CYS A 8 6.59 -4.37 13.33
CA CYS A 8 6.53 -5.82 13.47
C CYS A 8 7.32 -6.51 12.36
N LEU A 9 7.17 -6.08 11.10
CA LEU A 9 7.92 -6.63 9.97
C LEU A 9 9.42 -6.37 10.13
N GLU A 10 9.82 -5.16 10.52
CA GLU A 10 11.22 -4.80 10.78
C GLU A 10 11.86 -5.74 11.83
N ARG A 11 11.14 -6.02 12.93
CA ARG A 11 11.59 -6.97 13.97
C ARG A 11 11.66 -8.41 13.46
N GLU A 12 10.71 -8.81 12.62
CA GLU A 12 10.64 -10.16 12.06
C GLU A 12 11.84 -10.43 11.13
N ILE A 13 12.15 -9.49 10.25
CA ILE A 13 13.24 -9.66 9.28
C ILE A 13 14.62 -9.40 9.88
N ALA A 14 14.72 -8.64 10.98
CA ALA A 14 16.00 -8.34 11.63
C ALA A 14 16.81 -9.60 11.97
N ASN A 15 16.12 -10.68 12.35
CA ASN A 15 16.73 -11.95 12.75
C ASN A 15 16.89 -12.96 11.59
N ARG A 16 16.41 -12.64 10.38
CA ARG A 16 16.51 -13.55 9.23
C ARG A 16 17.93 -13.56 8.66
N GLN A 17 18.40 -14.74 8.25
CA GLN A 17 19.67 -14.91 7.53
C GLN A 17 19.51 -14.46 6.08
N MET A 18 19.56 -13.15 5.86
CA MET A 18 19.54 -12.50 4.54
C MET A 18 20.46 -11.29 4.57
N SER A 19 20.85 -10.78 3.39
CA SER A 19 21.70 -9.59 3.35
C SER A 19 20.96 -8.36 3.89
N GLU A 20 21.70 -7.37 4.39
CA GLU A 20 21.08 -6.10 4.80
C GLU A 20 20.35 -5.41 3.65
N ASN A 21 20.86 -5.55 2.41
CA ASN A 21 20.19 -5.04 1.23
C ASN A 21 18.83 -5.73 0.99
N ASP A 22 18.75 -7.05 1.17
CA ASP A 22 17.49 -7.79 1.04
C ASP A 22 16.47 -7.37 2.11
N LYS A 23 16.92 -7.07 3.33
CA LYS A 23 16.04 -6.52 4.39
C LYS A 23 15.51 -5.14 4.01
N ILE A 24 16.37 -4.28 3.47
CA ILE A 24 15.98 -2.94 3.00
C ILE A 24 14.96 -3.05 1.87
N ASP A 25 15.21 -3.90 0.87
CA ASP A 25 14.30 -4.12 -0.26
C ASP A 25 12.89 -4.53 0.20
N ILE A 26 12.80 -5.46 1.17
CA ILE A 26 11.53 -5.89 1.77
C ILE A 26 10.82 -4.72 2.48
N LEU A 27 11.56 -3.95 3.29
CA LEU A 27 10.99 -2.83 4.04
C LEU A 27 10.51 -1.71 3.13
N ASP A 28 11.28 -1.35 2.11
CA ASP A 28 10.92 -0.31 1.15
C ASP A 28 9.68 -0.71 0.35
N ALA A 29 9.62 -1.97 -0.12
CA ALA A 29 8.44 -2.48 -0.83
C ALA A 29 7.21 -2.53 0.08
N TYR A 30 7.38 -2.95 1.34
CA TYR A 30 6.29 -2.97 2.31
C TYR A 30 5.78 -1.56 2.63
N LYS A 31 6.70 -0.60 2.79
CA LYS A 31 6.35 0.81 3.01
C LYS A 31 5.53 1.37 1.86
N ALA A 32 5.96 1.14 0.62
CA ALA A 32 5.22 1.56 -0.57
C ALA A 32 3.81 0.95 -0.62
N CYS A 33 3.67 -0.32 -0.24
CA CYS A 33 2.38 -0.99 -0.12
C CYS A 33 1.47 -0.33 0.94
N ILE A 34 2.02 0.06 2.09
CA ILE A 34 1.27 0.77 3.13
C ILE A 34 0.88 2.19 2.69
N ASP A 35 1.81 2.97 2.12
CA ASP A 35 1.57 4.35 1.70
C ASP A 35 0.45 4.42 0.63
N THR A 36 0.46 3.49 -0.33
CA THR A 36 -0.58 3.37 -1.35
C THR A 36 -1.93 2.93 -0.77
N LEU A 37 -1.93 2.03 0.21
CA LEU A 37 -3.15 1.60 0.90
C LEU A 37 -3.77 2.71 1.74
N GLU A 38 -2.96 3.53 2.40
CA GLU A 38 -3.44 4.70 3.13
C GLU A 38 -4.10 5.72 2.20
N THR A 39 -3.50 5.92 1.02
CA THR A 39 -4.06 6.76 -0.04
C THR A 39 -5.40 6.19 -0.54
N LEU A 40 -5.45 4.88 -0.82
CA LEU A 40 -6.68 4.20 -1.23
C LEU A 40 -7.79 4.35 -0.19
N TYR A 41 -7.49 4.16 1.10
CA TYR A 41 -8.47 4.38 2.17
C TYR A 41 -8.89 5.84 2.32
N ALA A 42 -8.02 6.80 2.04
CA ALA A 42 -8.40 8.20 2.01
C ALA A 42 -9.42 8.46 0.88
N CYS A 43 -9.19 7.90 -0.31
CA CYS A 43 -10.11 7.99 -1.44
C CYS A 43 -11.46 7.32 -1.15
N ILE A 44 -11.47 6.12 -0.56
CA ILE A 44 -12.70 5.42 -0.15
C ILE A 44 -13.51 6.29 0.82
N ARG A 45 -12.87 6.81 1.87
CA ARG A 45 -13.54 7.68 2.85
C ARG A 45 -14.04 8.98 2.23
N ALA A 46 -13.35 9.53 1.24
CA ALA A 46 -13.79 10.71 0.51
C ALA A 46 -15.06 10.40 -0.31
N LEU A 47 -15.09 9.28 -1.04
CA LEU A 47 -16.25 8.84 -1.80
C LEU A 47 -17.46 8.57 -0.90
N GLU A 48 -17.27 7.87 0.23
CA GLU A 48 -18.34 7.57 1.19
C GLU A 48 -18.96 8.83 1.82
N ARG A 49 -18.17 9.90 1.97
CA ARG A 49 -18.59 11.12 2.68
C ARG A 49 -18.97 12.29 1.78
N CYS A 50 -18.68 12.24 0.49
CA CYS A 50 -18.91 13.38 -0.40
C CYS A 50 -20.40 13.73 -0.57
N GLY A 51 -21.30 12.75 -0.41
CA GLY A 51 -22.75 12.96 -0.55
C GLY A 51 -23.20 13.40 -1.95
N LEU A 52 -22.30 13.34 -2.94
CA LEU A 52 -22.56 13.72 -4.31
C LEU A 52 -23.21 12.56 -5.09
N PRO A 53 -24.11 12.86 -6.05
CA PRO A 53 -24.64 11.85 -6.96
C PRO A 53 -23.55 11.35 -7.92
N GLU A 54 -23.67 10.11 -8.41
CA GLU A 54 -22.64 9.49 -9.25
C GLU A 54 -22.41 10.21 -10.60
N GLU A 55 -23.43 10.92 -11.08
CA GLU A 55 -23.36 11.71 -12.31
C GLU A 55 -22.54 13.00 -12.12
N ASP A 56 -22.36 13.46 -10.88
CA ASP A 56 -21.67 14.70 -10.54
C ASP A 56 -20.22 14.67 -11.05
N PRO A 57 -19.77 15.73 -11.75
CA PRO A 57 -18.38 15.80 -12.24
C PRO A 57 -17.32 15.68 -11.14
N GLU A 58 -17.59 16.17 -9.93
CA GLU A 58 -16.67 16.05 -8.80
C GLU A 58 -16.65 14.63 -8.23
N TYR A 59 -17.81 13.95 -8.19
CA TYR A 59 -17.87 12.53 -7.84
C TYR A 59 -17.04 11.69 -8.82
N LYS A 60 -17.18 11.94 -10.12
CA LYS A 60 -16.39 11.24 -11.16
C LYS A 60 -14.88 11.45 -10.98
N LYS A 61 -14.45 12.68 -10.67
CA LYS A 61 -13.03 12.96 -10.38
C LYS A 61 -12.54 12.22 -9.14
N LEU A 62 -13.35 12.14 -8.08
CA LEU A 62 -13.03 11.36 -6.88
C LEU A 62 -12.92 9.87 -7.21
N LYS A 63 -13.84 9.34 -8.03
CA LYS A 63 -13.84 7.95 -8.49
C LYS A 63 -12.61 7.62 -9.35
N ASP A 64 -12.21 8.51 -10.24
CA ASP A 64 -10.99 8.36 -11.04
C ASP A 64 -9.74 8.37 -10.15
N THR A 65 -9.71 9.23 -9.13
CA THR A 65 -8.61 9.28 -8.16
C THR A 65 -8.53 8.00 -7.34
N TRP A 66 -9.68 7.51 -6.88
CA TRP A 66 -9.78 6.21 -6.20
C TRP A 66 -9.28 5.07 -7.09
N SER A 67 -9.69 5.03 -8.36
CA SER A 67 -9.24 4.00 -9.31
C SER A 67 -7.72 3.99 -9.46
N LYS A 68 -7.09 5.17 -9.64
CA LYS A 68 -5.64 5.28 -9.72
C LYS A 68 -4.93 4.87 -8.43
N ALA A 69 -5.51 5.21 -7.27
CA ALA A 69 -4.97 4.78 -5.99
C ALA A 69 -5.07 3.26 -5.81
N ASN A 70 -6.15 2.63 -6.30
CA ASN A 70 -6.32 1.18 -6.29
C ASN A 70 -5.26 0.51 -7.17
N ASP A 71 -5.08 0.97 -8.41
CA ASP A 71 -4.07 0.43 -9.33
C ASP A 71 -2.65 0.55 -8.76
N ALA A 72 -2.33 1.71 -8.16
CA ALA A 72 -1.05 1.93 -7.50
C ALA A 72 -0.83 0.99 -6.31
N HIS A 73 -1.88 0.74 -5.53
CA HIS A 73 -1.82 -0.19 -4.41
C HIS A 73 -1.62 -1.64 -4.87
N ASP A 74 -2.34 -2.07 -5.91
CA ASP A 74 -2.20 -3.41 -6.48
C ASP A 74 -0.76 -3.64 -6.99
N ILE A 75 -0.18 -2.66 -7.70
CA ILE A 75 1.23 -2.73 -8.16
C ILE A 75 2.20 -2.81 -6.97
N ALA A 76 1.99 -1.98 -5.93
CA ALA A 76 2.87 -1.98 -4.76
C ALA A 76 2.81 -3.30 -4.00
N ARG A 77 1.60 -3.89 -3.87
CA ARG A 77 1.41 -5.21 -3.27
C ARG A 77 2.07 -6.30 -4.10
N ASP A 78 1.88 -6.31 -5.42
CA ASP A 78 2.49 -7.30 -6.31
C ASP A 78 4.02 -7.26 -6.25
N ASN A 79 4.61 -6.06 -6.17
CA ASN A 79 6.05 -5.88 -5.99
C ASN A 79 6.54 -6.40 -4.64
N PHE A 80 5.83 -6.09 -3.55
CA PHE A 80 6.15 -6.62 -2.22
C PHE A 80 6.07 -8.15 -2.20
N ASP A 81 5.00 -8.74 -2.73
CA ASP A 81 4.80 -10.19 -2.80
C ASP A 81 5.86 -10.88 -3.68
N ALA A 82 6.33 -10.22 -4.74
CA ALA A 82 7.41 -10.73 -5.58
C ALA A 82 8.75 -10.74 -4.82
N ILE A 83 9.06 -9.69 -4.06
CA ILE A 83 10.28 -9.57 -3.25
C ILE A 83 10.25 -10.57 -2.09
N ASP A 84 9.15 -10.63 -1.34
CA ASP A 84 8.98 -11.57 -0.22
C ASP A 84 9.13 -13.02 -0.70
N ARG A 85 8.48 -13.39 -1.83
CA ARG A 85 8.65 -14.72 -2.43
C ARG A 85 10.07 -15.04 -2.88
N ARG A 86 10.87 -14.03 -3.28
CA ARG A 86 12.27 -14.23 -3.71
C ARG A 86 13.20 -14.47 -2.52
N LEU A 87 12.92 -13.83 -1.38
CA LEU A 87 13.87 -13.68 -0.28
C LEU A 87 13.53 -14.50 0.96
N VAL A 88 12.29 -14.93 1.11
CA VAL A 88 11.76 -15.51 2.35
C VAL A 88 11.27 -16.94 2.16
N ARG A 89 10.65 -17.22 1.02
CA ARG A 89 10.22 -18.58 0.63
C ARG A 89 11.34 -19.34 -0.06
#